data_AF-A0A356MK08-F1
#
_entry.id   AF-A0A356MK08-F1
#
_cell.length_a   1.000
_cell.length_b   1.000
_cell.length_c   1.000
_cell.angle_alpha   90.00
_cell.angle_beta   90.00
_cell.angle_gamma   90.00
#
_symmetry.space_group_name_H-M   'P 1'
#
loop_
_entity.id
_entity.type
_entity.pdbx_description
1 polymer ?
#
loop_
_entity_poly.entity_id
_entity_poly.type
_entity_poly.pdbx_seq_one_letter_code
_entity_poly.pdbx_strand_id
1 'polypeptide(L)'
;MDAYKAIKTGTDYSFGQLFDEAIDNLNITKQQFFDLLKPKYCYTFELISPKARVVVPYQNTEIRYIGLRDVETFEEVDPDIETQLTSVVQRPKQYNLTSLKECLKATEIMGYDEEGFVVVDDKWNRVKIKSPAYVAAHYLKNNGVENNAKILEMIDKGEESEFLSYFPEMKDGIINVKTKKEKYITDAKEAIIDMQSHNFTDRKEIAQFINSRYPQFRNLMFRYLGTDLIAMYVNNCWNEMSIDKKLESIGLRRLENDTDKIDVEE
;
A
#
# COMPACT_ATOMS: atom_id res chain seq x y z
N MET A 1 27.12 -2.13 -3.18
CA MET A 1 26.39 -1.19 -4.06
C MET A 1 26.88 0.21 -3.74
N ASP A 2 27.25 0.99 -4.74
CA ASP A 2 27.72 2.37 -4.57
C ASP A 2 26.52 3.33 -4.51
N ALA A 3 26.31 4.00 -3.37
CA ALA A 3 25.16 4.87 -3.15
C ALA A 3 25.08 6.02 -4.16
N TYR A 4 26.22 6.50 -4.68
CA TYR A 4 26.25 7.59 -5.66
C TYR A 4 25.86 7.14 -7.08
N LYS A 5 25.87 5.83 -7.32
CA LYS A 5 25.45 5.21 -8.58
C LYS A 5 24.05 4.57 -8.50
N ALA A 6 23.57 4.32 -7.29
CA ALA A 6 22.26 3.73 -7.06
C ALA A 6 21.16 4.80 -7.17
N ILE A 7 20.54 4.89 -8.36
CA ILE A 7 19.43 5.78 -8.64
C ILE A 7 18.14 5.21 -8.05
N LYS A 8 17.35 6.04 -7.37
CA LYS A 8 16.03 5.63 -6.89
C LYS A 8 15.07 5.52 -8.07
N THR A 9 14.42 4.37 -8.22
CA THR A 9 13.39 4.17 -9.25
C THR A 9 12.35 5.29 -9.21
N GLY A 10 12.12 5.93 -10.36
CA GLY A 10 11.19 7.04 -10.52
C GLY A 10 11.77 8.43 -10.24
N THR A 11 13.09 8.57 -10.06
CA THR A 11 13.75 9.86 -9.84
C THR A 11 15.06 9.96 -10.61
N ASP A 12 15.57 11.19 -10.76
CA ASP A 12 16.90 11.47 -11.33
C ASP A 12 18.00 11.54 -10.25
N TYR A 13 17.68 11.18 -9.01
CA TYR A 13 18.58 11.31 -7.86
C TYR A 13 19.13 9.96 -7.41
N SER A 14 20.44 9.89 -7.15
CA SER A 14 21.05 8.78 -6.45
C SER A 14 20.89 8.90 -4.93
N PHE A 15 20.95 7.77 -4.22
CA PHE A 15 20.92 7.78 -2.76
C PHE A 15 22.07 8.59 -2.16
N GLY A 16 23.25 8.59 -2.79
CA GLY A 16 24.38 9.42 -2.39
C GLY A 16 24.10 10.92 -2.50
N GLN A 17 23.43 11.36 -3.58
CA GLN A 17 23.03 12.76 -3.74
C GLN A 17 21.99 13.19 -2.68
N LEU A 18 21.02 12.32 -2.38
CA LEU A 18 20.04 12.60 -1.32
C LEU A 18 20.69 12.62 0.07
N PHE A 19 21.72 11.81 0.30
CA PHE A 19 22.49 11.83 1.54
C PHE A 19 23.29 13.13 1.70
N ASP A 20 23.90 13.61 0.62
CA ASP A 20 24.58 14.91 0.60
C ASP A 20 23.61 16.06 0.89
N GLU A 21 22.44 16.06 0.26
CA GLU A 21 21.37 17.03 0.54
C GLU A 21 20.92 16.99 2.01
N ALA A 22 20.84 15.79 2.61
CA ALA A 22 20.51 15.65 4.02
C ALA A 22 21.60 16.24 4.93
N ILE A 23 22.89 16.11 4.57
CA ILE A 23 24.00 16.74 5.31
C ILE A 23 23.92 18.26 5.21
N ASP A 24 23.65 18.80 4.02
CA ASP A 24 23.53 20.24 3.80
C ASP A 24 22.42 20.85 4.69
N ASN A 25 21.35 20.08 4.96
CA ASN A 25 20.26 20.48 5.85
C ASN A 25 20.62 20.45 7.36
N LEU A 26 21.77 19.93 7.76
CA LEU A 26 22.22 19.90 9.17
C LEU A 26 22.84 21.22 9.66
N ASN A 27 22.91 22.25 8.80
CA ASN A 27 23.57 23.53 9.09
C ASN A 27 25.06 23.40 9.46
N ILE A 28 25.73 22.34 8.97
CA ILE A 28 27.17 22.14 9.08
C ILE A 28 27.75 21.84 7.70
N THR A 29 29.05 22.03 7.53
CA THR A 29 29.74 21.64 6.29
C THR A 29 29.90 20.13 6.20
N LYS A 30 29.97 19.60 4.97
CA LYS A 30 30.27 18.19 4.72
C LYS A 30 31.58 17.72 5.36
N GLN A 31 32.61 18.59 5.41
CA GLN A 31 33.85 18.27 6.11
C GLN A 31 33.63 18.10 7.62
N GLN A 32 32.95 19.07 8.26
CA GLN A 32 32.61 18.96 9.69
C GLN A 32 31.82 17.70 9.98
N PHE A 33 30.89 17.30 9.11
CA PHE A 33 30.15 16.05 9.28
C PHE A 33 31.06 14.83 9.30
N PHE A 34 31.98 14.71 8.33
CA PHE A 34 32.90 13.57 8.28
C PHE A 34 33.95 13.58 9.39
N ASP A 35 34.33 14.74 9.90
CA ASP A 35 35.23 14.85 11.06
C ASP A 35 34.61 14.28 12.34
N LEU A 36 33.27 14.17 12.42
CA LEU A 36 32.57 13.48 13.52
C LEU A 36 32.69 11.95 13.42
N LEU A 37 33.04 11.40 12.26
CA LEU A 37 33.02 9.97 12.01
C LEU A 37 34.41 9.35 12.22
N LYS A 38 34.46 8.37 13.12
CA LYS A 38 35.68 7.61 13.42
C LYS A 38 35.82 6.38 12.51
N PRO A 39 36.99 6.13 11.88
CA PRO A 39 37.20 4.98 10.99
C PRO A 39 36.99 3.59 11.62
N LYS A 40 37.09 3.50 12.95
CA LYS A 40 36.84 2.28 13.73
C LYS A 40 35.38 1.82 13.66
N TYR A 41 34.45 2.70 13.25
CA TYR A 41 33.03 2.39 13.27
C TYR A 41 32.38 2.46 11.90
N CYS A 42 31.39 1.59 11.70
CA CYS A 42 30.41 1.66 10.65
C CYS A 42 29.15 2.34 11.19
N TYR A 43 28.83 3.51 10.65
CA TYR A 43 27.66 4.30 11.02
C TYR A 43 26.50 3.95 10.09
N THR A 44 25.33 3.73 10.67
CA THR A 44 24.10 3.43 9.92
C THR A 44 23.11 4.56 10.11
N PHE A 45 22.59 5.05 8.98
CA PHE A 45 21.59 6.11 8.95
C PHE A 45 20.35 5.64 8.19
N GLU A 46 19.18 6.12 8.61
CA GLU A 46 17.97 6.09 7.80
C GLU A 46 17.92 7.37 6.98
N LEU A 47 17.98 7.24 5.64
CA LEU A 47 17.84 8.36 4.73
C LEU A 47 16.36 8.57 4.40
N ILE A 48 15.86 9.75 4.72
CA ILE A 48 14.47 10.14 4.54
C ILE A 48 14.42 11.27 3.51
N SER A 49 13.54 11.18 2.51
CA SER A 49 13.34 12.27 1.56
C SER A 49 11.97 12.21 0.90
N PRO A 50 11.30 13.36 0.65
CA PRO A 50 10.11 13.42 -0.20
C PRO A 50 10.37 12.85 -1.60
N LYS A 51 11.61 12.99 -2.11
CA LYS A 51 12.03 12.50 -3.43
C LYS A 51 12.11 10.98 -3.49
N ALA A 52 12.40 10.31 -2.37
CA ALA A 52 12.51 8.85 -2.28
C ALA A 52 11.37 8.22 -1.46
N ARG A 53 10.19 8.84 -1.45
CA ARG A 53 9.04 8.42 -0.64
C ARG A 53 8.69 6.95 -0.85
N VAL A 54 8.69 6.15 0.22
CA VAL A 54 8.16 4.78 0.23
C VAL A 54 6.68 4.80 0.61
N VAL A 55 6.31 5.25 1.81
CA VAL A 55 4.89 5.43 2.21
C VAL A 55 4.71 6.77 2.89
N VAL A 56 5.45 7.00 3.98
CA VAL A 56 5.36 8.17 4.83
C VAL A 56 5.68 9.45 4.02
N PRO A 57 4.80 10.47 4.04
CA PRO A 57 4.96 11.70 3.26
C PRO A 57 5.88 12.70 4.00
N TYR A 58 7.15 12.38 4.12
CA TYR A 58 8.15 13.27 4.71
C TYR A 58 8.26 14.58 3.94
N GLN A 59 8.42 15.68 4.66
CA GLN A 59 8.46 17.03 4.08
C GLN A 59 9.87 17.46 3.66
N ASN A 60 10.89 16.93 4.32
CA ASN A 60 12.29 17.32 4.12
C ASN A 60 13.17 16.11 3.82
N THR A 61 14.31 16.37 3.17
CA THR A 61 15.40 15.40 3.04
C THR A 61 16.27 15.45 4.30
N GLU A 62 16.31 14.35 5.05
CA GLU A 62 16.96 14.27 6.36
C GLU A 62 17.63 12.89 6.54
N ILE A 63 18.58 12.80 7.47
CA ILE A 63 19.11 11.52 7.96
C ILE A 63 18.79 11.36 9.44
N ARG A 64 18.47 10.12 9.84
CA ARG A 64 18.39 9.72 11.25
C ARG A 64 19.52 8.75 11.54
N TYR A 65 20.27 9.00 12.60
CA TYR A 65 21.34 8.10 13.01
C TYR A 65 20.72 6.91 13.74
N ILE A 66 20.83 5.69 13.21
CA ILE A 66 20.07 4.53 13.71
C ILE A 66 20.94 3.43 14.33
N GLY A 67 22.22 3.34 14.00
CA GLY A 67 23.08 2.29 14.54
C GLY A 67 24.57 2.54 14.34
N LEU A 68 25.35 1.85 15.17
CA LEU A 68 26.80 1.89 15.21
C LEU A 68 27.32 0.47 15.32
N ARG A 69 28.36 0.14 14.56
CA ARG A 69 29.01 -1.17 14.62
C ARG A 69 30.52 -1.02 14.58
N ASP A 70 31.22 -1.77 15.42
CA ASP A 70 32.67 -1.86 15.36
C ASP A 70 33.10 -2.62 14.10
N VAL A 71 34.04 -2.06 13.33
CA VAL A 71 34.46 -2.65 12.05
C VAL A 71 35.38 -3.86 12.21
N GLU A 72 36.04 -4.01 13.38
CA GLU A 72 36.93 -5.12 13.68
C GLU A 72 36.17 -6.30 14.28
N THR A 73 35.30 -6.03 15.27
CA THR A 73 34.55 -7.10 15.96
C THR A 73 33.23 -7.43 15.27
N PHE A 74 32.72 -6.54 14.42
CA PHE A 74 31.37 -6.59 13.84
C PHE A 74 30.24 -6.58 14.87
N GLU A 75 30.56 -6.29 16.14
CA GLU A 75 29.56 -6.16 17.19
C GLU A 75 28.93 -4.78 17.14
N GLU A 76 27.63 -4.75 17.45
CA GLU A 76 26.92 -3.50 17.57
C GLU A 76 27.28 -2.78 18.86
N VAL A 77 27.34 -1.47 18.75
CA VAL A 77 27.69 -0.57 19.84
C VAL A 77 26.52 0.36 20.05
N ASP A 78 26.29 0.74 21.31
CA ASP A 78 25.30 1.75 21.62
C ASP A 78 25.63 3.05 20.85
N PRO A 79 24.80 3.47 19.87
CA PRO A 79 25.09 4.66 19.08
C PRO A 79 25.13 5.94 19.91
N ASP A 80 24.52 5.95 21.10
CA ASP A 80 24.48 7.12 21.97
C ASP A 80 25.84 7.40 22.66
N ILE A 81 26.84 6.52 22.51
CA ILE A 81 28.23 6.84 22.92
C ILE A 81 28.85 7.95 22.06
N GLU A 82 28.41 8.12 20.82
CA GLU A 82 28.92 9.13 19.88
C GLU A 82 28.20 10.47 20.08
N THR A 83 28.38 11.06 21.26
CA THR A 83 27.64 12.23 21.73
C THR A 83 27.72 13.43 20.78
N GLN A 84 28.87 13.65 20.13
CA GLN A 84 29.07 14.72 19.15
C GLN A 84 28.27 14.50 17.87
N LEU A 85 28.11 13.25 17.43
CA LEU A 85 27.27 12.96 16.27
C LEU A 85 25.79 13.11 16.65
N THR A 86 25.38 12.61 17.82
CA THR A 86 23.98 12.70 18.27
C THR A 86 23.51 14.13 18.57
N SER A 87 24.44 15.08 18.80
CA SER A 87 24.08 16.50 18.97
C SER A 87 23.80 17.22 17.64
N VAL A 88 24.23 16.63 16.52
CA VAL A 88 24.04 17.17 15.17
C VAL A 88 22.97 16.38 14.41
N VAL A 89 23.05 15.05 14.45
CA VAL A 89 22.14 14.14 13.75
C VAL A 89 21.17 13.51 14.75
N GLN A 90 19.88 13.72 14.51
CA GLN A 90 18.85 13.21 15.40
C GLN A 90 18.79 11.68 15.40
N ARG A 91 18.61 11.11 16.59
CA ARG A 91 18.21 9.72 16.80
C ARG A 91 16.71 9.55 16.50
N PRO A 92 16.24 8.36 16.11
CA PRO A 92 14.82 8.07 16.08
C PRO A 92 14.17 8.31 17.44
N LYS A 93 12.89 8.67 17.43
CA LYS A 93 12.10 8.79 18.66
C LYS A 93 12.08 7.46 19.41
N GLN A 94 12.47 7.49 20.67
CA GLN A 94 12.48 6.33 21.55
C GLN A 94 11.19 6.29 22.37
N TYR A 95 10.71 5.09 22.69
CA TYR A 95 9.46 4.86 23.41
C TYR A 95 9.69 3.86 24.54
N ASN A 96 9.11 4.13 25.71
CA ASN A 96 9.19 3.25 26.89
C ASN A 96 8.09 2.17 26.83
N LEU A 97 8.09 1.35 25.78
CA LEU A 97 7.19 0.20 25.64
C LEU A 97 7.93 -1.06 26.08
N THR A 98 7.34 -1.85 26.96
CA THR A 98 8.04 -2.92 27.68
C THR A 98 7.56 -4.33 27.30
N SER A 99 6.55 -4.43 26.43
CA SER A 99 6.04 -5.71 25.96
C SER A 99 5.55 -5.67 24.52
N LEU A 100 5.56 -6.84 23.85
CA LEU A 100 4.98 -7.00 22.51
C LEU A 100 3.52 -6.53 22.46
N LYS A 101 2.74 -6.80 23.51
CA LYS A 101 1.33 -6.39 23.60
C LYS A 101 1.17 -4.87 23.61
N GLU A 102 2.05 -4.14 24.29
CA GLU A 102 2.06 -2.67 24.28
C GLU A 102 2.44 -2.13 22.91
N CYS A 103 3.46 -2.70 22.27
CA CYS A 103 3.85 -2.34 20.91
C CYS A 103 2.69 -2.53 19.92
N LEU A 104 2.01 -3.68 19.96
CA LEU A 104 0.88 -3.97 19.07
C LEU A 104 -0.27 -2.96 19.26
N LYS A 105 -0.67 -2.71 20.51
CA LYS A 105 -1.71 -1.71 20.80
C LYS A 105 -1.34 -0.31 20.35
N ALA A 106 -0.08 0.09 20.51
CA ALA A 106 0.39 1.38 20.03
C ALA A 106 0.34 1.45 18.50
N THR A 107 0.72 0.38 17.79
CA THR A 107 0.66 0.34 16.33
C THR A 107 -0.76 0.30 15.75
N GLU A 108 -1.77 -0.15 16.51
CA GLU A 108 -3.17 -0.19 16.06
C GLU A 108 -3.78 1.22 15.86
N ILE A 109 -3.30 2.21 16.60
CA ILE A 109 -3.78 3.61 16.53
C ILE A 109 -2.89 4.52 15.69
N MET A 110 -1.77 3.99 15.16
CA MET A 110 -0.84 4.73 14.30
C MET A 110 -1.43 4.93 12.91
N GLY A 111 -1.23 6.12 12.35
CA GLY A 111 -1.52 6.41 10.96
C GLY A 111 -0.53 5.74 9.99
N TYR A 112 -0.78 5.88 8.70
CA TYR A 112 0.13 5.37 7.66
C TYR A 112 1.45 6.15 7.57
N ASP A 113 1.46 7.35 8.15
CA ASP A 113 2.62 8.24 8.28
C ASP A 113 3.57 7.80 9.42
N GLU A 114 3.21 6.75 10.16
CA GLU A 114 4.08 6.08 11.13
C GLU A 114 4.23 4.59 10.76
N GLU A 115 5.43 4.18 10.31
CA GLU A 115 5.70 2.79 9.92
C GLU A 115 5.50 1.80 11.07
N GLY A 116 5.89 2.21 12.29
CA GLY A 116 5.85 1.40 13.50
C GLY A 116 7.17 1.46 14.25
N PHE A 117 7.56 0.34 14.85
CA PHE A 117 8.69 0.27 15.78
C PHE A 117 9.77 -0.70 15.31
N VAL A 118 11.01 -0.38 15.67
CA VAL A 118 12.11 -1.34 15.75
C VAL A 118 12.32 -1.62 17.23
N VAL A 119 12.01 -2.84 17.66
CA VAL A 119 12.27 -3.30 19.04
C VAL A 119 13.65 -3.91 19.06
N VAL A 120 14.47 -3.51 20.03
CA VAL A 120 15.84 -3.99 20.24
C VAL A 120 15.92 -4.66 21.60
N ASP A 121 16.49 -5.86 21.68
CA ASP A 121 16.76 -6.53 22.96
C ASP A 121 18.16 -6.17 23.53
N ASP A 122 18.51 -6.74 24.68
CA ASP A 122 19.79 -6.53 25.37
C ASP A 122 21.01 -7.05 24.60
N LYS A 123 20.79 -7.88 23.57
CA LYS A 123 21.82 -8.45 22.69
C LYS A 123 21.79 -7.82 21.31
N TRP A 124 21.14 -6.67 21.14
CA TRP A 124 20.99 -5.97 19.87
C TRP A 124 20.22 -6.73 18.77
N ASN A 125 19.49 -7.81 19.12
CA ASN A 125 18.57 -8.44 18.19
C ASN A 125 17.38 -7.52 17.94
N ARG A 126 16.83 -7.57 16.72
CA ARG A 126 15.76 -6.66 16.31
C ARG A 126 14.54 -7.38 15.78
N VAL A 127 13.38 -6.85 16.14
CA VAL A 127 12.10 -7.17 15.50
C VAL A 127 11.44 -5.87 15.07
N LYS A 128 10.98 -5.84 13.81
CA LYS A 128 10.15 -4.75 13.30
C LYS A 128 8.68 -5.07 13.55
N ILE A 129 7.97 -4.15 14.19
CA ILE A 129 6.51 -4.23 14.39
C ILE A 129 5.92 -3.08 13.60
N LYS A 130 5.22 -3.38 12.52
CA LYS A 130 4.67 -2.35 11.62
C LYS A 130 3.20 -2.07 11.92
N SER A 131 2.77 -0.83 11.74
CA SER A 131 1.37 -0.44 11.86
C SER A 131 0.52 -1.09 10.75
N PRO A 132 -0.70 -1.57 11.05
CA PRO A 132 -1.60 -2.08 10.03
C PRO A 132 -1.87 -1.05 8.92
N ALA A 133 -2.03 0.23 9.31
CA ALA A 133 -2.22 1.34 8.37
C ALA A 133 -1.04 1.50 7.40
N TYR A 134 0.21 1.51 7.91
CA TYR A 134 1.39 1.55 7.04
C TYR A 134 1.50 0.30 6.16
N VAL A 135 1.25 -0.89 6.69
CA VAL A 135 1.33 -2.12 5.90
C VAL A 135 0.32 -2.10 4.75
N ALA A 136 -0.92 -1.67 5.02
CA ALA A 136 -1.94 -1.48 3.99
C ALA A 136 -1.48 -0.46 2.94
N ALA A 137 -0.97 0.69 3.39
CA ALA A 137 -0.44 1.75 2.53
C ALA A 137 0.72 1.29 1.64
N HIS A 138 1.72 0.65 2.23
CA HIS A 138 2.88 0.08 1.57
C HIS A 138 2.44 -0.94 0.53
N TYR A 139 1.50 -1.81 0.89
CA TYR A 139 0.97 -2.82 0.00
C TYR A 139 0.21 -2.18 -1.19
N LEU A 140 -0.51 -1.10 -0.98
CA LEU A 140 -1.25 -0.43 -2.05
C LEU A 140 -0.35 0.41 -2.95
N LYS A 141 0.69 1.02 -2.41
CA LYS A 141 1.66 1.80 -3.18
C LYS A 141 2.68 0.95 -3.94
N ASN A 142 3.23 -0.11 -3.33
CA ASN A 142 4.15 -1.00 -4.05
C ASN A 142 3.42 -1.91 -5.05
N ASN A 143 2.13 -2.14 -4.86
CA ASN A 143 1.25 -2.67 -5.90
C ASN A 143 0.51 -1.53 -6.64
N GLY A 144 1.07 -0.32 -6.58
CA GLY A 144 0.53 0.94 -7.09
C GLY A 144 0.67 1.10 -8.59
N VAL A 145 0.49 -0.01 -9.32
CA VAL A 145 -0.17 0.02 -10.61
C VAL A 145 -1.37 -0.90 -10.45
N GLU A 146 -2.53 -0.31 -10.13
CA GLU A 146 -3.83 -0.78 -10.64
C GLU A 146 -4.26 -2.24 -10.33
N ASN A 147 -4.06 -2.76 -9.10
CA ASN A 147 -4.73 -4.01 -8.73
C ASN A 147 -6.22 -3.77 -8.44
N ASN A 148 -7.01 -3.72 -9.52
CA ASN A 148 -8.46 -3.51 -9.50
C ASN A 148 -9.19 -4.43 -8.50
N ALA A 149 -8.65 -5.63 -8.22
CA ALA A 149 -9.23 -6.57 -7.25
C ALA A 149 -9.31 -5.97 -5.85
N LYS A 150 -8.22 -5.37 -5.36
CA LYS A 150 -8.15 -4.83 -3.99
C LYS A 150 -8.98 -3.57 -3.83
N ILE A 151 -8.95 -2.71 -4.84
CA ILE A 151 -9.81 -1.51 -4.88
C ILE A 151 -11.27 -1.95 -4.80
N LEU A 152 -11.64 -2.99 -5.55
CA LEU A 152 -13.01 -3.50 -5.56
C LEU A 152 -13.43 -4.14 -4.24
N GLU A 153 -12.54 -4.91 -3.60
CA GLU A 153 -12.79 -5.47 -2.26
C GLU A 153 -12.98 -4.38 -1.19
N MET A 154 -12.15 -3.34 -1.21
CA MET A 154 -12.28 -2.18 -0.31
C MET A 154 -13.62 -1.46 -0.53
N ILE A 155 -14.02 -1.24 -1.78
CA ILE A 155 -15.33 -0.64 -2.12
C ILE A 155 -16.49 -1.56 -1.68
N ASP A 156 -16.35 -2.87 -1.78
CA ASP A 156 -17.37 -3.83 -1.32
C ASP A 156 -17.55 -3.77 0.20
N LYS A 157 -16.51 -3.41 0.96
CA LYS A 157 -16.55 -3.23 2.42
C LYS A 157 -17.00 -1.84 2.87
N GLY A 158 -17.05 -0.87 1.95
CA GLY A 158 -17.40 0.52 2.29
C GLY A 158 -16.26 1.30 2.99
N GLU A 159 -15.02 0.83 2.85
CA GLU A 159 -13.83 1.38 3.52
C GLU A 159 -13.19 2.54 2.72
N GLU A 160 -13.75 2.91 1.55
CA GLU A 160 -13.08 3.83 0.63
C GLU A 160 -12.94 5.26 1.18
N SER A 161 -13.87 5.72 2.02
CA SER A 161 -13.83 7.08 2.57
C SER A 161 -12.68 7.26 3.57
N GLU A 162 -12.52 6.28 4.45
CA GLU A 162 -11.41 6.23 5.40
C GLU A 162 -10.10 6.09 4.64
N PHE A 163 -10.04 5.19 3.65
CA PHE A 163 -8.88 5.02 2.81
C PHE A 163 -8.47 6.32 2.08
N LEU A 164 -9.41 7.05 1.48
CA LEU A 164 -9.11 8.31 0.78
C LEU A 164 -8.70 9.45 1.72
N SER A 165 -9.07 9.39 3.00
CA SER A 165 -8.56 10.35 3.99
C SER A 165 -7.04 10.20 4.18
N TYR A 166 -6.54 8.99 3.98
CA TYR A 166 -5.11 8.66 4.04
C TYR A 166 -4.41 8.79 2.68
N PHE A 167 -5.06 8.42 1.58
CA PHE A 167 -4.49 8.37 0.23
C PHE A 167 -5.30 9.18 -0.80
N PRO A 168 -5.31 10.52 -0.69
CA PRO A 168 -6.06 11.36 -1.63
C PRO A 168 -5.58 11.21 -3.09
N GLU A 169 -4.33 10.82 -3.32
CA GLU A 169 -3.77 10.57 -4.65
C GLU A 169 -4.42 9.37 -5.37
N MET A 170 -5.01 8.42 -4.65
CA MET A 170 -5.66 7.22 -5.22
C MET A 170 -7.11 7.47 -5.66
N LYS A 171 -7.60 8.70 -5.47
CA LYS A 171 -8.99 9.08 -5.72
C LYS A 171 -9.49 8.71 -7.11
N ASP A 172 -8.71 9.01 -8.15
CA ASP A 172 -9.15 8.78 -9.52
C ASP A 172 -9.26 7.28 -9.84
N GLY A 173 -8.32 6.47 -9.36
CA GLY A 173 -8.37 5.01 -9.51
C GLY A 173 -9.56 4.38 -8.79
N ILE A 174 -9.86 4.84 -7.57
CA ILE A 174 -11.00 4.37 -6.79
C ILE A 174 -12.33 4.80 -7.45
N ILE A 175 -12.43 6.06 -7.90
CA ILE A 175 -13.60 6.58 -8.61
C ILE A 175 -13.86 5.78 -9.88
N ASN A 176 -12.83 5.45 -10.65
CA ASN A 176 -12.96 4.65 -11.87
C ASN A 176 -13.59 3.26 -11.58
N VAL A 177 -13.05 2.52 -10.61
CA VAL A 177 -13.57 1.20 -10.23
C VAL A 177 -15.00 1.31 -9.66
N LYS A 178 -15.24 2.28 -8.79
CA LYS A 178 -16.56 2.52 -8.17
C LYS A 178 -17.63 2.82 -9.22
N THR A 179 -17.33 3.73 -10.15
CA THR A 179 -18.24 4.10 -11.24
C THR A 179 -18.58 2.90 -12.12
N LYS A 180 -17.59 2.06 -12.45
CA LYS A 180 -17.81 0.85 -13.25
C LYS A 180 -18.68 -0.19 -12.51
N LYS A 181 -18.48 -0.37 -11.20
CA LYS A 181 -19.34 -1.22 -10.35
C LYS A 181 -20.78 -0.69 -10.32
N GLU A 182 -20.96 0.59 -10.02
CA GLU A 182 -22.29 1.22 -9.94
C GLU A 182 -23.03 1.13 -11.27
N LYS A 183 -22.32 1.32 -12.39
CA LYS A 183 -22.86 1.11 -13.72
C LYS A 183 -23.33 -0.32 -13.95
N TYR A 184 -22.50 -1.33 -13.65
CA TYR A 184 -22.89 -2.73 -13.77
C TYR A 184 -24.17 -3.06 -12.98
N ILE A 185 -24.24 -2.60 -11.73
CA ILE A 185 -25.42 -2.83 -10.86
C ILE A 185 -26.67 -2.16 -11.44
N THR A 186 -26.52 -0.98 -12.04
CA THR A 186 -27.62 -0.22 -12.65
C THR A 186 -28.12 -0.94 -13.92
N ASP A 187 -27.20 -1.26 -14.84
CA ASP A 187 -27.49 -1.96 -16.09
C ASP A 187 -28.16 -3.33 -15.81
N ALA A 188 -27.72 -4.05 -14.77
CA ALA A 188 -28.31 -5.33 -14.38
C ALA A 188 -29.76 -5.20 -13.86
N LYS A 189 -30.05 -4.14 -13.09
CA LYS A 189 -31.42 -3.85 -12.62
C LYS A 189 -32.33 -3.46 -13.78
N GLU A 190 -31.86 -2.60 -14.67
CA GLU A 190 -32.59 -2.19 -15.87
C GLU A 190 -32.91 -3.38 -16.78
N ALA A 191 -31.98 -4.31 -16.96
CA ALA A 191 -32.22 -5.53 -17.74
C ALA A 191 -33.35 -6.40 -17.13
N ILE A 192 -33.41 -6.54 -15.80
CA ILE A 192 -34.49 -7.26 -15.14
C ILE A 192 -35.83 -6.53 -15.30
N ILE A 193 -35.85 -5.20 -15.13
CA ILE A 193 -37.06 -4.37 -15.29
C ILE A 193 -37.58 -4.47 -16.73
N ASP A 194 -36.70 -4.37 -17.74
CA ASP A 194 -37.06 -4.51 -19.15
C ASP A 194 -37.67 -5.90 -19.40
N MET A 195 -37.03 -6.97 -18.91
CA MET A 195 -37.61 -8.32 -19.00
C MET A 195 -39.00 -8.41 -18.37
N GLN A 196 -39.21 -7.86 -17.17
CA GLN A 196 -40.51 -7.89 -16.49
C GLN A 196 -41.61 -7.07 -17.19
N SER A 197 -41.22 -6.08 -18.00
CA SER A 197 -42.18 -5.28 -18.79
C SER A 197 -42.74 -6.02 -20.00
N HIS A 198 -42.18 -7.19 -20.34
CA HIS A 198 -42.62 -8.02 -21.46
C HIS A 198 -43.51 -9.17 -20.99
N ASN A 199 -44.57 -9.44 -21.74
CA ASN A 199 -45.40 -10.62 -21.56
C ASN A 199 -44.85 -11.77 -22.40
N PHE A 200 -44.20 -12.73 -21.74
CA PHE A 200 -43.73 -13.96 -22.38
C PHE A 200 -44.77 -15.08 -22.27
N THR A 201 -44.96 -15.83 -23.36
CA THR A 201 -45.91 -16.94 -23.40
C THR A 201 -45.30 -18.26 -22.91
N ASP A 202 -43.98 -18.42 -23.05
CA ASP A 202 -43.26 -19.59 -22.57
C ASP A 202 -41.81 -19.29 -22.13
N ARG A 203 -41.16 -20.29 -21.54
CA ARG A 203 -39.75 -20.19 -21.11
C ARG A 203 -38.77 -20.03 -22.27
N LYS A 204 -39.13 -20.44 -23.48
CA LYS A 204 -38.28 -20.36 -24.67
C LYS A 204 -38.18 -18.92 -25.14
N GLU A 205 -39.28 -18.17 -25.10
CA GLU A 205 -39.29 -16.74 -25.41
C GLU A 205 -38.46 -15.92 -24.40
N ILE A 206 -38.57 -16.23 -23.10
CA ILE A 206 -37.72 -15.62 -22.06
C ILE A 206 -36.24 -15.87 -22.35
N ALA A 207 -35.88 -17.13 -22.65
CA ALA A 207 -34.51 -17.50 -22.95
C ALA A 207 -33.98 -16.78 -24.21
N GLN A 208 -34.81 -16.65 -25.26
CA GLN A 208 -34.45 -15.92 -26.47
C GLN A 208 -34.25 -14.43 -26.20
N PHE A 209 -35.10 -13.82 -25.40
CA PHE A 209 -34.97 -12.42 -24.99
C PHE A 209 -33.67 -12.17 -24.22
N ILE A 210 -33.39 -12.96 -23.18
CA ILE A 210 -32.17 -12.83 -22.37
C ILE A 210 -30.93 -13.01 -23.25
N ASN A 211 -30.91 -14.05 -24.08
CA ASN A 211 -29.74 -14.39 -24.89
C ASN A 211 -29.45 -13.39 -26.01
N SER A 212 -30.48 -12.75 -26.56
CA SER A 212 -30.32 -11.78 -27.64
C SER A 212 -30.00 -10.38 -27.12
N ARG A 213 -30.65 -9.94 -26.05
CA ARG A 213 -30.62 -8.55 -25.60
C ARG A 213 -29.67 -8.29 -24.43
N TYR A 214 -29.50 -9.28 -23.55
CA TYR A 214 -28.70 -9.16 -22.32
C TYR A 214 -27.77 -10.37 -22.09
N PRO A 215 -26.98 -10.81 -23.09
CA PRO A 215 -26.11 -11.98 -22.94
C PRO A 215 -25.13 -11.87 -21.76
N GLN A 216 -24.68 -10.66 -21.43
CA GLN A 216 -23.79 -10.37 -20.30
C GLN A 216 -24.44 -10.58 -18.92
N PHE A 217 -25.77 -10.49 -18.83
CA PHE A 217 -26.52 -10.72 -17.58
C PHE A 217 -27.25 -12.07 -17.55
N ARG A 218 -27.01 -12.93 -18.54
CA ARG A 218 -27.69 -14.23 -18.71
C ARG A 218 -27.85 -15.02 -17.42
N ASN A 219 -26.74 -15.28 -16.73
CA ASN A 219 -26.73 -16.11 -15.52
C ASN A 219 -27.53 -15.45 -14.38
N LEU A 220 -27.40 -14.13 -14.23
CA LEU A 220 -28.11 -13.35 -13.22
C LEU A 220 -29.62 -13.37 -13.48
N MET A 221 -30.03 -13.12 -14.72
CA MET A 221 -31.45 -13.06 -15.11
C MET A 221 -32.14 -14.43 -15.05
N PHE A 222 -31.48 -15.52 -15.46
CA PHE A 222 -32.07 -16.86 -15.32
C PHE A 222 -32.24 -17.27 -13.85
N ARG A 223 -31.29 -16.93 -12.98
CA ARG A 223 -31.41 -17.17 -11.54
C ARG A 223 -32.52 -16.28 -10.91
N TYR A 224 -32.81 -15.10 -11.48
CA TYR A 224 -33.84 -14.17 -10.96
C TYR A 224 -35.26 -14.72 -11.11
N LEU A 225 -35.54 -15.54 -12.12
CA LEU A 225 -36.87 -16.09 -12.44
C LEU A 225 -37.51 -16.92 -11.29
N GLY A 226 -36.81 -17.11 -10.16
CA GLY A 226 -37.33 -17.72 -8.93
C GLY A 226 -37.45 -16.79 -7.71
N THR A 227 -37.39 -15.45 -7.87
CA THR A 227 -37.37 -14.49 -6.74
C THR A 227 -38.09 -13.16 -7.06
N ASP A 228 -38.53 -12.41 -6.03
CA ASP A 228 -39.40 -11.21 -6.21
C ASP A 228 -38.76 -9.84 -5.85
N LEU A 229 -37.52 -9.78 -5.33
CA LEU A 229 -36.88 -8.53 -4.86
C LEU A 229 -35.61 -8.17 -5.66
N ILE A 230 -35.77 -7.39 -6.73
CA ILE A 230 -34.69 -7.03 -7.69
C ILE A 230 -33.44 -6.47 -7.00
N ALA A 231 -33.61 -5.47 -6.13
CA ALA A 231 -32.47 -4.74 -5.57
C ALA A 231 -31.61 -5.63 -4.65
N MET A 232 -32.25 -6.38 -3.75
CA MET A 232 -31.57 -7.34 -2.88
C MET A 232 -30.93 -8.45 -3.69
N TYR A 233 -31.62 -8.91 -4.74
CA TYR A 233 -31.17 -10.00 -5.58
C TYR A 233 -29.90 -9.66 -6.38
N VAL A 234 -29.85 -8.50 -7.05
CA VAL A 234 -28.66 -8.08 -7.82
C VAL A 234 -27.44 -7.90 -6.91
N ASN A 235 -27.62 -7.27 -5.74
CA ASN A 235 -26.54 -7.10 -4.77
C ASN A 235 -26.05 -8.43 -4.20
N ASN A 236 -26.96 -9.37 -3.90
CA ASN A 236 -26.58 -10.71 -3.45
C ASN A 236 -25.80 -11.47 -4.52
N CYS A 237 -26.27 -11.44 -5.78
CA CYS A 237 -25.54 -12.03 -6.90
C CYS A 237 -24.15 -11.42 -7.06
N TRP A 238 -24.03 -10.10 -6.92
CA TRP A 238 -22.73 -9.44 -6.91
C TRP A 238 -21.83 -9.98 -5.81
N ASN A 239 -22.32 -10.02 -4.57
CA ASN A 239 -21.53 -10.46 -3.42
C ASN A 239 -21.10 -11.93 -3.49
N GLU A 240 -21.90 -12.79 -4.12
CA GLU A 240 -21.56 -14.21 -4.36
C GLU A 240 -20.50 -14.42 -5.45
N MET A 241 -20.26 -13.43 -6.33
CA MET A 241 -19.26 -13.57 -7.38
C MET A 241 -17.84 -13.59 -6.80
N SER A 242 -17.00 -14.47 -7.36
CA SER A 242 -15.56 -14.38 -7.14
C SER A 242 -15.03 -13.02 -7.63
N ILE A 243 -13.96 -12.54 -7.03
CA ILE A 243 -13.37 -11.25 -7.39
C ILE A 243 -13.03 -11.16 -8.88
N ASP A 244 -12.55 -12.26 -9.47
CA ASP A 244 -12.23 -12.34 -10.90
C ASP A 244 -13.45 -12.12 -11.80
N LYS A 245 -14.58 -12.73 -11.44
CA LYS A 245 -15.84 -12.54 -12.18
C LYS A 245 -16.39 -11.13 -12.03
N LYS A 246 -16.24 -10.53 -10.84
CA LYS A 246 -16.62 -9.13 -10.62
C LYS A 246 -15.81 -8.20 -11.51
N LEU A 247 -14.50 -8.40 -11.59
CA LEU A 247 -13.60 -7.62 -12.44
C LEU A 247 -13.96 -7.77 -13.91
N GLU A 248 -14.11 -8.99 -14.40
CA GLU A 248 -14.52 -9.26 -15.78
C GLU A 248 -15.84 -8.55 -16.13
N SER A 249 -16.82 -8.61 -15.22
CA SER A 249 -18.15 -8.00 -15.36
C SER A 249 -18.10 -6.47 -15.50
N ILE A 250 -17.08 -5.83 -14.93
CA ILE A 250 -16.88 -4.37 -15.00
C ILE A 250 -15.80 -3.97 -16.02
N GLY A 251 -15.38 -4.92 -16.87
CA GLY A 251 -14.37 -4.70 -17.91
C GLY A 251 -13.00 -4.37 -17.35
N LEU A 252 -12.64 -4.98 -16.22
CA LEU A 252 -11.33 -4.88 -15.57
C LEU A 252 -10.72 -6.28 -15.45
N ARG A 253 -9.42 -6.35 -15.19
CA ARG A 253 -8.71 -7.59 -14.91
C ARG A 253 -7.82 -7.40 -13.70
N ARG A 254 -7.38 -8.51 -13.09
CA ARG A 254 -6.18 -8.46 -12.25
C ARG A 254 -5.04 -8.02 -13.16
N LEU A 255 -4.24 -7.09 -12.70
CA LEU A 255 -2.95 -6.89 -13.31
C LEU A 255 -2.02 -7.95 -12.75
N GLU A 256 -1.37 -8.68 -13.65
CA GLU A 256 -0.31 -9.60 -13.28
C GLU A 256 0.82 -8.79 -12.67
N ASN A 257 1.30 -9.22 -11.50
CA ASN A 257 2.48 -8.60 -10.95
C ASN A 257 3.66 -9.00 -11.85
N ASP A 258 4.39 -8.03 -12.39
CA ASP A 258 5.69 -8.26 -13.04
C ASP A 258 6.77 -8.80 -12.06
N THR A 259 6.41 -9.14 -10.81
CA THR A 259 7.33 -9.65 -9.80
C THR A 259 7.59 -11.15 -9.85
N ASP A 260 6.91 -11.91 -10.72
CA ASP A 260 7.21 -13.34 -10.92
C ASP A 260 8.35 -13.60 -11.93
N LYS A 261 9.00 -12.54 -12.42
CA LYS A 261 10.28 -12.61 -13.15
C LYS A 261 11.42 -12.04 -12.31
N ILE A 262 11.70 -12.68 -11.19
CA ILE A 262 13.07 -12.68 -10.67
C ILE A 262 13.61 -14.04 -11.06
N ASP A 263 14.37 -14.06 -12.15
CA ASP A 263 15.20 -15.19 -12.52
C ASP A 263 16.05 -15.55 -11.29
N VAL A 264 15.76 -16.72 -10.73
CA VAL A 264 16.67 -17.42 -9.83
C VAL A 264 17.75 -17.96 -10.76
N GLU A 265 18.74 -17.13 -11.09
CA GLU A 265 20.04 -17.65 -11.51
C GLU A 265 20.81 -18.02 -10.24
N GLU A 266 21.07 -19.32 -10.13
CA GLU A 266 21.88 -19.99 -9.10
C GLU A 266 23.32 -19.49 -9.03
#